data_AF-A0A6L7S2H3-F1
#
_entry.id   AF-A0A6L7S2H3-F1
#
_cell.length_a   1.000
_cell.length_b   1.000
_cell.length_c   1.000
_cell.angle_alpha   90.00
_cell.angle_beta   90.00
_cell.angle_gamma   90.00
#
_symmetry.space_group_name_H-M   'P 1'
#
loop_
_entity.id
_entity.type
_entity.pdbx_description
1 polymer ?
#
loop_
_entity_poly.entity_id
_entity_poly.type
_entity_poly.pdbx_seq_one_letter_code
_entity_poly.pdbx_strand_id
1 'polypeptide(L)'
;LGLRPRSLLLHLRVEPGLEKEIRLSDNWSLPAVEEYFRSYATESREVPSLPSAEAIRSSSNPATAARDWLVQLAPDFLIESSPMARYASGNYGKLSSSLFKIIIDELGYGDFERKHSTLFENTMRSAGLNSVPHRYWQYYLNGSLMLANYYNRITRNRKHVFRYIGAIYLAETGFLTSCRIWRDVLKEALPGLDTRYFDEHCHIDIDHSRMALDGLVRPAIETYGNFAANEIVRGFEEARWIGEFAEQDFVRQICWKDSAERNQDHYQQIFLKVRRAWEAGEITKDCLDEPKGELSITHTHDGDELCHVASGEMEFLNGFECSTTLRGNQGIIIEHNRLHGALIHSERCKYEIYNIGDLDRWL
;
A
#
# COMPACT_ATOMS: atom_id res chain seq x y z
N LEU A 1 7.26 -25.10 8.81
CA LEU A 1 7.27 -25.76 7.47
C LEU A 1 7.43 -24.79 6.28
N GLY A 2 7.92 -23.55 6.43
CA GLY A 2 7.96 -22.58 5.31
C GLY A 2 9.28 -21.86 5.06
N LEU A 3 10.43 -22.40 5.47
CA LEU A 3 11.73 -21.70 5.34
C LEU A 3 12.44 -21.93 3.99
N ARG A 4 12.12 -22.99 3.23
CA ARG A 4 12.86 -23.38 2.01
C ARG A 4 12.52 -22.62 0.71
N PRO A 5 11.30 -22.12 0.44
CA PRO A 5 11.08 -21.28 -0.75
C PRO A 5 11.40 -19.78 -0.54
N ARG A 6 11.90 -19.38 0.64
CA ARG A 6 12.00 -17.94 1.01
C ARG A 6 13.09 -17.18 0.28
N SER A 7 14.24 -17.78 -0.02
CA SER A 7 15.30 -17.08 -0.78
C SER A 7 14.85 -16.76 -2.20
N LEU A 8 14.15 -17.69 -2.87
CA LEU A 8 13.57 -17.47 -4.20
C LEU A 8 12.45 -16.41 -4.17
N LEU A 9 11.53 -16.45 -3.19
CA LEU A 9 10.45 -15.45 -3.07
C LEU A 9 10.99 -14.03 -2.82
N LEU A 10 12.08 -13.91 -2.04
CA LEU A 10 12.74 -12.63 -1.78
C LEU A 10 13.43 -12.05 -3.03
N HIS A 11 14.02 -12.91 -3.87
CA HIS A 11 14.65 -12.50 -5.13
C HIS A 11 13.61 -12.18 -6.23
N LEU A 12 12.41 -12.78 -6.19
CA LEU A 12 11.45 -12.69 -7.29
C LEU A 12 10.48 -11.49 -7.24
N ARG A 13 10.35 -10.76 -6.13
CA ARG A 13 9.26 -9.75 -6.01
C ARG A 13 9.65 -8.31 -5.68
N VAL A 14 10.86 -8.04 -5.20
CA VAL A 14 11.23 -6.66 -4.79
C VAL A 14 12.54 -6.18 -5.43
N GLU A 15 13.55 -7.03 -5.57
CA GLU A 15 14.90 -6.58 -5.99
C GLU A 15 15.10 -6.34 -7.50
N PRO A 16 14.64 -7.19 -8.44
CA PRO A 16 15.02 -7.05 -9.85
C PRO A 16 14.52 -5.76 -10.51
N GLY A 17 13.42 -5.20 -9.99
CA GLY A 17 12.88 -3.92 -10.42
C GLY A 17 13.63 -2.74 -9.82
N LEU A 18 13.77 -2.70 -8.49
CA LEU A 18 14.36 -1.54 -7.78
C LEU A 18 15.81 -1.26 -8.18
N GLU A 19 16.60 -2.27 -8.56
CA GLU A 19 17.95 -2.05 -9.10
C GLU A 19 17.96 -1.25 -10.40
N LYS A 20 16.92 -1.39 -11.23
CA LYS A 20 16.76 -0.65 -12.48
C LYS A 20 16.18 0.74 -12.25
N GLU A 21 15.23 0.84 -11.32
CA GLU A 21 14.52 2.09 -11.00
C GLU A 21 15.40 3.09 -10.25
N ILE A 22 16.26 2.60 -9.34
CA ILE A 22 17.07 3.46 -8.47
C ILE A 22 18.52 3.37 -8.90
N ARG A 23 19.07 4.48 -9.38
CA ARG A 23 20.49 4.65 -9.70
C ARG A 23 21.10 5.69 -8.77
N LEU A 24 22.03 5.25 -7.93
CA LEU A 24 22.76 6.16 -7.04
C LEU A 24 23.98 6.70 -7.77
N SER A 25 24.30 7.97 -7.54
CA SER A 25 25.60 8.52 -7.91
C SER A 25 26.71 7.87 -7.08
N ASP A 26 27.91 7.82 -7.65
CA ASP A 26 29.11 7.47 -6.88
C ASP A 26 29.44 8.58 -5.86
N ASN A 27 30.17 8.23 -4.80
CA ASN A 27 30.79 9.16 -3.82
C ASN A 27 29.88 9.78 -2.74
N TRP A 28 28.89 9.04 -2.23
CA TRP A 28 28.18 9.46 -1.02
C TRP A 28 29.11 9.56 0.20
N SER A 29 29.05 10.70 0.87
CA SER A 29 29.80 11.03 2.09
C SER A 29 28.85 11.66 3.12
N LEU A 30 29.29 11.79 4.38
CA LEU A 30 28.44 12.37 5.43
C LEU A 30 27.88 13.77 5.05
N PRO A 31 28.69 14.74 4.58
CA PRO A 31 28.16 16.05 4.17
C PRO A 31 27.12 15.95 3.05
N ALA A 32 27.36 15.09 2.05
CA ALA A 32 26.42 14.91 0.94
C ALA A 32 25.09 14.29 1.39
N VAL A 33 25.14 13.30 2.29
CA VAL A 33 23.93 12.69 2.86
C VAL A 33 23.17 13.71 3.71
N GLU A 34 23.85 14.50 4.54
CA GLU A 34 23.20 15.53 5.36
C GLU A 34 22.55 16.64 4.51
N GLU A 35 23.21 17.05 3.43
CA GLU A 35 22.64 18.01 2.47
C GLU A 35 21.38 17.44 1.80
N TYR A 36 21.47 16.21 1.29
CA TYR A 36 20.35 15.53 0.65
C TYR A 36 19.15 15.37 1.59
N PHE A 37 19.39 14.89 2.80
CA PHE A 37 18.36 14.69 3.81
C PHE A 37 17.76 16.01 4.30
N ARG A 38 18.55 17.08 4.39
CA ARG A 38 18.04 18.42 4.72
C ARG A 38 17.14 18.99 3.62
N SER A 39 17.47 18.77 2.34
CA SER A 39 16.61 19.17 1.22
C SER A 39 15.25 18.49 1.35
N TYR A 40 15.26 17.16 1.50
CA TYR A 40 14.03 16.39 1.70
C TYR A 40 13.23 16.84 2.93
N ALA A 41 13.88 17.07 4.07
CA ALA A 41 13.22 17.53 5.29
C ALA A 41 12.58 18.92 5.12
N THR A 42 13.12 19.76 4.24
CA THR A 42 12.54 21.07 3.92
C THR A 42 11.34 20.90 3.01
N GLU A 43 11.51 20.15 1.91
CA GLU A 43 10.45 19.88 0.92
C GLU A 43 9.24 19.20 1.56
N SER A 44 9.46 18.17 2.39
CA SER A 44 8.39 17.40 3.07
C SER A 44 7.54 18.23 4.04
N ARG A 45 8.03 19.37 4.55
CA ARG A 45 7.24 20.27 5.41
C ARG A 45 6.32 21.18 4.61
N GLU A 46 6.67 21.44 3.35
CA GLU A 46 5.96 22.36 2.48
C GLU A 46 4.90 21.67 1.61
N VAL A 47 4.83 20.33 1.67
CA VAL A 47 3.82 19.54 0.94
C VAL A 47 2.40 19.94 1.39
N PRO A 48 1.56 20.48 0.48
CA PRO A 48 0.24 20.95 0.85
C PRO A 48 -0.81 19.83 0.90
N SER A 49 -0.59 18.74 0.15
CA SER A 49 -1.47 17.59 0.06
C SER A 49 -0.72 16.35 -0.43
N LEU A 50 -1.37 15.20 -0.28
CA LEU A 50 -0.90 13.89 -0.70
C LEU A 50 -1.86 13.31 -1.75
N PRO A 51 -1.38 12.60 -2.79
CA PRO A 51 -2.25 11.93 -3.77
C PRO A 51 -3.37 11.09 -3.14
N SER A 52 -3.07 10.35 -2.07
CA SER A 52 -4.04 9.58 -1.28
C SER A 52 -5.13 10.46 -0.67
N ALA A 53 -4.76 11.62 -0.12
CA ALA A 53 -5.71 12.57 0.45
C ALA A 53 -6.62 13.19 -0.61
N GLU A 54 -6.07 13.57 -1.77
CA GLU A 54 -6.89 14.08 -2.88
C GLU A 54 -7.83 13.00 -3.44
N ALA A 55 -7.39 11.73 -3.52
CA ALA A 55 -8.26 10.62 -3.93
C ALA A 55 -9.42 10.41 -2.95
N ILE A 56 -9.18 10.50 -1.63
CA ILE A 56 -10.25 10.42 -0.63
C ILE A 56 -11.23 11.58 -0.80
N ARG A 57 -10.73 12.82 -0.92
CA ARG A 57 -11.59 14.02 -0.99
C ARG A 57 -12.42 14.06 -2.28
N SER A 58 -11.84 13.65 -3.39
CA SER A 58 -12.48 13.67 -4.71
C SER A 58 -13.35 12.44 -5.00
N SER A 59 -13.32 11.43 -4.12
CA SER A 59 -14.08 10.21 -4.32
C SER A 59 -15.58 10.46 -4.37
N SER A 60 -16.30 9.64 -5.15
CA SER A 60 -17.76 9.62 -5.14
C SER A 60 -18.35 9.22 -3.79
N ASN A 61 -17.56 8.51 -2.96
CA ASN A 61 -17.90 8.15 -1.59
C ASN A 61 -16.67 8.34 -0.67
N PRO A 62 -16.39 9.58 -0.21
CA PRO A 62 -15.21 9.89 0.59
C PRO A 62 -15.09 9.08 1.88
N ALA A 63 -16.22 8.77 2.53
CA ALA A 63 -16.22 7.98 3.76
C ALA A 63 -15.73 6.55 3.52
N THR A 64 -16.13 5.93 2.41
CA THR A 64 -15.63 4.61 2.02
C THR A 64 -14.16 4.67 1.60
N ALA A 65 -13.76 5.65 0.79
CA ALA A 65 -12.36 5.83 0.40
C ALA A 65 -11.44 6.06 1.61
N ALA A 66 -11.91 6.80 2.63
CA ALA A 66 -11.21 6.96 3.90
C ALA A 66 -11.04 5.62 4.64
N ARG A 67 -12.07 4.76 4.64
CA ARG A 67 -11.96 3.40 5.21
C ARG A 67 -11.03 2.50 4.40
N ASP A 68 -11.05 2.59 3.07
CA ASP A 68 -10.10 1.88 2.21
C ASP A 68 -8.65 2.25 2.58
N TRP A 69 -8.38 3.54 2.80
CA TRP A 69 -7.06 4.02 3.21
C TRP A 69 -6.64 3.44 4.56
N LEU A 70 -7.50 3.47 5.58
CA LEU A 70 -7.22 2.86 6.87
C LEU A 70 -6.95 1.35 6.76
N VAL A 71 -7.66 0.65 5.87
CA VAL A 71 -7.40 -0.77 5.57
C VAL A 71 -6.00 -0.96 4.97
N GLN A 72 -5.55 -0.06 4.08
CA GLN A 72 -4.22 -0.14 3.48
C GLN A 72 -3.07 0.07 4.47
N LEU A 73 -3.30 0.81 5.55
CA LEU A 73 -2.32 1.05 6.61
C LEU A 73 -2.23 -0.10 7.62
N ALA A 74 -3.28 -0.93 7.72
CA ALA A 74 -3.38 -2.00 8.70
C ALA A 74 -2.25 -3.06 8.69
N PRO A 75 -1.67 -3.47 7.54
CA PRO A 75 -0.54 -4.40 7.52
C PRO A 75 0.71 -3.90 8.25
N ASP A 76 0.83 -2.59 8.43
CA ASP A 76 1.94 -1.96 9.14
C ASP A 76 1.52 -1.49 10.53
N PHE A 77 0.50 -0.64 10.63
CA PHE A 77 0.19 0.10 11.87
C PHE A 77 -0.42 -0.78 12.97
N LEU A 78 -1.14 -1.86 12.63
CA LEU A 78 -1.61 -2.81 13.66
C LEU A 78 -0.48 -3.66 14.27
N ILE A 79 0.69 -3.70 13.63
CA ILE A 79 1.87 -4.42 14.10
C ILE A 79 3.08 -3.49 14.22
N GLU A 80 2.83 -2.20 14.40
CA GLU A 80 3.83 -1.13 14.33
C GLU A 80 5.08 -1.43 15.16
N SER A 81 6.21 -1.00 14.61
CA SER A 81 7.58 -1.28 15.11
C SER A 81 7.99 -2.75 15.13
N SER A 82 7.12 -3.72 14.79
CA SER A 82 7.52 -5.14 14.75
C SER A 82 8.67 -5.43 13.78
N PRO A 83 8.73 -4.83 12.57
CA PRO A 83 9.93 -4.92 11.73
C PRO A 83 11.15 -4.31 12.43
N MET A 84 11.04 -3.09 12.94
CA MET A 84 12.11 -2.36 13.64
C MET A 84 12.70 -3.16 14.81
N ALA A 85 11.84 -3.77 15.62
CA ALA A 85 12.19 -4.53 16.81
C ALA A 85 13.13 -5.73 16.53
N ARG A 86 13.23 -6.20 15.28
CA ARG A 86 14.19 -7.25 14.89
C ARG A 86 15.65 -6.80 15.11
N TYR A 87 15.92 -5.50 15.08
CA TYR A 87 17.23 -4.94 15.36
C TYR A 87 17.48 -4.65 16.84
N ALA A 88 16.48 -4.74 17.72
CA ALA A 88 16.66 -4.50 19.15
C ALA A 88 17.68 -5.44 19.81
N SER A 89 17.88 -6.63 19.24
CA SER A 89 18.82 -7.62 19.74
C SER A 89 20.21 -7.50 19.11
N GLY A 90 21.26 -7.75 19.90
CA GLY A 90 22.65 -7.80 19.45
C GLY A 90 23.53 -6.73 20.10
N ASN A 91 24.77 -6.63 19.63
CA ASN A 91 25.76 -5.69 20.16
C ASN A 91 26.43 -4.93 19.01
N TYR A 92 25.94 -3.74 18.70
CA TYR A 92 26.46 -2.89 17.61
C TYR A 92 26.61 -1.42 18.03
N GLY A 93 26.91 -1.22 19.32
CA GLY A 93 27.30 0.08 19.87
C GLY A 93 26.15 1.09 20.01
N LYS A 94 26.48 2.38 19.94
CA LYS A 94 25.53 3.48 20.18
C LYS A 94 24.30 3.44 19.27
N LEU A 95 24.47 2.95 18.04
CA LEU A 95 23.39 2.76 17.08
C LEU A 95 22.25 1.89 17.64
N SER A 96 22.57 0.84 18.42
CA SER A 96 21.53 -0.02 18.99
C SER A 96 20.70 0.73 20.03
N SER A 97 21.37 1.51 20.88
CA SER A 97 20.70 2.31 21.90
C SER A 97 19.88 3.45 21.30
N SER A 98 20.37 4.11 20.25
CA SER A 98 19.61 5.14 19.53
C SER A 98 18.34 4.56 18.90
N LEU A 99 18.45 3.43 18.21
CA LEU A 99 17.30 2.77 17.60
C LEU A 99 16.29 2.30 18.65
N PHE A 100 16.78 1.81 19.78
CA PHE A 100 15.90 1.34 20.86
C PHE A 100 15.08 2.45 21.51
N LYS A 101 15.56 3.70 21.51
CA LYS A 101 14.73 4.84 21.97
C LYS A 101 13.51 5.05 21.10
N ILE A 102 13.68 4.98 19.77
CA ILE A 102 12.57 5.07 18.82
C ILE A 102 11.60 3.91 19.08
N ILE A 103 12.11 2.67 19.18
CA ILE A 103 11.27 1.49 19.49
C ILE A 103 10.47 1.67 20.79
N ILE A 104 11.06 2.22 21.85
CA ILE A 104 10.36 2.44 23.13
C ILE A 104 9.19 3.39 22.96
N ASP A 105 9.41 4.47 22.19
CA ASP A 105 8.40 5.50 21.95
C ASP A 105 7.20 4.93 21.20
N GLU A 106 7.44 4.23 20.08
CA GLU A 106 6.41 3.57 19.29
C GLU A 106 5.60 2.51 20.07
N LEU A 107 6.25 1.88 21.04
CA LEU A 107 5.62 0.91 21.95
C LEU A 107 4.91 1.58 23.14
N GLY A 108 4.70 2.90 23.10
CA GLY A 108 3.99 3.68 24.10
C GLY A 108 4.69 3.71 25.46
N TYR A 109 6.03 3.65 25.49
CA TYR A 109 6.81 3.44 26.72
C TYR A 109 6.39 2.21 27.55
N GLY A 110 5.76 1.22 26.91
CA GLY A 110 5.23 0.03 27.57
C GLY A 110 3.84 0.21 28.19
N ASP A 111 3.21 1.38 28.05
CA ASP A 111 1.81 1.59 28.36
C ASP A 111 0.94 1.13 27.18
N PHE A 112 0.13 0.09 27.40
CA PHE A 112 -0.70 -0.52 26.38
C PHE A 112 -1.69 0.48 25.74
N GLU A 113 -2.22 1.43 26.51
CA GLU A 113 -3.19 2.42 26.02
C GLU A 113 -2.52 3.50 25.16
N ARG A 114 -1.20 3.66 25.27
CA ARG A 114 -0.38 4.60 24.50
C ARG A 114 0.37 3.96 23.36
N LYS A 115 0.47 2.62 23.33
CA LYS A 115 1.10 1.89 22.23
C LYS A 115 0.44 2.32 20.92
N HIS A 116 1.24 2.71 19.93
CA HIS A 116 0.72 3.30 18.69
C HIS A 116 -0.24 2.35 17.95
N SER A 117 0.05 1.05 17.92
CA SER A 117 -0.90 0.06 17.39
C SER A 117 -2.26 0.06 18.10
N THR A 118 -2.30 0.26 19.43
CA THR A 118 -3.56 0.38 20.19
C THR A 118 -4.32 1.65 19.82
N LEU A 119 -3.61 2.75 19.61
CA LEU A 119 -4.20 3.99 19.09
C LEU A 119 -4.79 3.76 17.70
N PHE A 120 -4.08 3.04 16.82
CA PHE A 120 -4.58 2.72 15.49
C PHE A 120 -5.76 1.74 15.51
N GLU A 121 -5.80 0.78 16.45
CA GLU A 121 -6.99 -0.04 16.67
C GLU A 121 -8.21 0.82 17.01
N ASN A 122 -8.05 1.85 17.85
CA ASN A 122 -9.11 2.79 18.18
C ASN A 122 -9.55 3.61 16.97
N THR A 123 -8.60 4.09 16.15
CA THR A 123 -8.89 4.73 14.86
C THR A 123 -9.74 3.82 13.97
N MET A 124 -9.33 2.56 13.77
CA MET A 124 -10.11 1.60 12.97
C MET A 124 -11.52 1.38 13.55
N ARG A 125 -11.63 1.13 14.86
CA ARG A 125 -12.94 0.90 15.53
C ARG A 125 -13.87 2.10 15.39
N SER A 126 -13.35 3.32 15.54
CA SER A 126 -14.12 4.56 15.40
C SER A 126 -14.62 4.79 13.97
N ALA A 127 -13.90 4.26 12.97
CA ALA A 127 -14.31 4.24 11.57
C ALA A 127 -15.30 3.11 11.23
N GLY A 128 -15.73 2.31 12.21
CA GLY A 128 -16.60 1.14 12.00
C GLY A 128 -15.85 -0.10 11.47
N LEU A 129 -14.51 -0.09 11.49
CA LEU A 129 -13.68 -1.19 11.04
C LEU A 129 -13.28 -2.12 12.19
N ASN A 130 -13.16 -3.41 11.89
CA ASN A 130 -12.52 -4.40 12.75
C ASN A 130 -10.99 -4.22 12.75
N SER A 131 -10.37 -4.24 13.93
CA SER A 131 -8.94 -4.01 14.10
C SER A 131 -8.08 -5.29 14.22
N VAL A 132 -8.64 -6.47 13.92
CA VAL A 132 -7.91 -7.75 14.00
C VAL A 132 -7.12 -7.99 12.70
N PRO A 133 -5.77 -8.09 12.76
CA PRO A 133 -4.99 -8.54 11.61
C PRO A 133 -5.31 -10.01 11.26
N HIS A 134 -5.60 -10.41 10.03
CA HIS A 134 -5.73 -9.67 8.78
C HIS A 134 -7.16 -9.76 8.24
N ARG A 135 -8.15 -9.17 8.96
CA ARG A 135 -9.57 -9.23 8.59
C ARG A 135 -9.84 -8.84 7.13
N TYR A 136 -9.07 -7.88 6.61
CA TYR A 136 -9.23 -7.33 5.26
C TYR A 136 -8.18 -7.84 4.27
N TRP A 137 -7.65 -9.05 4.47
CA TRP A 137 -6.61 -9.62 3.61
C TRP A 137 -6.91 -9.50 2.10
N GLN A 138 -8.15 -9.75 1.69
CA GLN A 138 -8.60 -9.66 0.30
C GLN A 138 -8.67 -8.22 -0.25
N TYR A 139 -8.45 -7.21 0.58
CA TYR A 139 -8.53 -5.81 0.18
C TYR A 139 -7.23 -5.05 0.39
N TYR A 140 -6.16 -5.76 0.76
CA TYR A 140 -4.83 -5.16 0.75
C TYR A 140 -4.32 -5.07 -0.68
N LEU A 141 -4.00 -3.84 -1.10
CA LEU A 141 -3.44 -3.58 -2.42
C LEU A 141 -2.01 -4.09 -2.52
N ASN A 142 -1.58 -4.34 -3.76
CA ASN A 142 -0.23 -4.82 -4.03
C ASN A 142 0.81 -3.82 -3.52
N GLY A 143 0.59 -2.52 -3.75
CA GLY A 143 1.43 -1.45 -3.23
C GLY A 143 1.58 -1.48 -1.70
N SER A 144 0.48 -1.59 -0.97
CA SER A 144 0.47 -1.64 0.51
C SER A 144 1.21 -2.86 1.05
N LEU A 145 0.97 -4.04 0.46
CA LEU A 145 1.70 -5.26 0.82
C LEU A 145 3.19 -5.15 0.45
N MET A 146 3.54 -4.53 -0.68
CA MET A 146 4.92 -4.33 -1.09
C MET A 146 5.67 -3.45 -0.09
N LEU A 147 5.06 -2.36 0.38
CA LEU A 147 5.63 -1.48 1.39
C LEU A 147 5.85 -2.19 2.73
N ALA A 148 4.82 -2.84 3.28
CA ALA A 148 4.94 -3.59 4.53
C ALA A 148 5.96 -4.73 4.43
N ASN A 149 6.03 -5.40 3.28
CA ASN A 149 7.03 -6.44 3.02
C ASN A 149 8.44 -5.89 2.85
N TYR A 150 8.61 -4.67 2.32
CA TYR A 150 9.92 -4.02 2.20
C TYR A 150 10.56 -3.85 3.58
N TYR A 151 9.86 -3.24 4.53
CA TYR A 151 10.35 -3.07 5.90
C TYR A 151 10.62 -4.41 6.57
N ASN A 152 9.71 -5.39 6.43
CA ASN A 152 9.94 -6.75 6.95
C ASN A 152 11.15 -7.44 6.31
N ARG A 153 11.42 -7.19 5.03
CA ARG A 153 12.56 -7.77 4.31
C ARG A 153 13.87 -7.22 4.82
N ILE A 154 14.03 -5.89 4.80
CA ILE A 154 15.30 -5.26 5.18
C ILE A 154 15.61 -5.53 6.66
N THR A 155 14.60 -5.51 7.53
CA THR A 155 14.79 -5.75 8.98
C THR A 155 15.09 -7.20 9.34
N ARG A 156 14.67 -8.17 8.52
CA ARG A 156 14.99 -9.60 8.75
C ARG A 156 16.42 -9.97 8.40
N ASN A 157 17.04 -9.24 7.48
CA ASN A 157 18.42 -9.49 7.07
C ASN A 157 19.32 -8.36 7.57
N ARG A 158 20.16 -8.66 8.57
CA ARG A 158 21.05 -7.68 9.20
C ARG A 158 22.04 -7.01 8.26
N LYS A 159 22.29 -7.58 7.07
CA LYS A 159 23.08 -6.92 6.02
C LYS A 159 22.47 -5.59 5.56
N HIS A 160 21.16 -5.40 5.72
CA HIS A 160 20.45 -4.19 5.30
C HIS A 160 20.21 -3.19 6.45
N VAL A 161 20.96 -3.28 7.55
CA VAL A 161 20.79 -2.34 8.67
C VAL A 161 20.96 -0.87 8.23
N PHE A 162 21.91 -0.59 7.33
CA PHE A 162 22.10 0.76 6.79
C PHE A 162 20.96 1.19 5.88
N ARG A 163 20.40 0.28 5.05
CA ARG A 163 19.19 0.58 4.28
C ARG A 163 18.02 0.91 5.20
N TYR A 164 17.87 0.17 6.29
CA TYR A 164 16.84 0.48 7.27
C TYR A 164 17.03 1.87 7.90
N ILE A 165 18.27 2.26 8.22
CA ILE A 165 18.55 3.60 8.76
C ILE A 165 18.10 4.71 7.79
N GLY A 166 18.28 4.52 6.48
CA GLY A 166 17.74 5.44 5.48
C GLY A 166 16.21 5.42 5.39
N ALA A 167 15.62 4.23 5.36
CA ALA A 167 14.17 4.05 5.26
C ALA A 167 13.42 4.58 6.49
N ILE A 168 14.01 4.49 7.69
CA ILE A 168 13.41 5.06 8.91
C ILE A 168 13.59 6.58 8.93
N TYR A 169 14.72 7.12 8.46
CA TYR A 169 14.86 8.59 8.34
C TYR A 169 13.76 9.19 7.44
N LEU A 170 13.45 8.53 6.31
CA LEU A 170 12.34 8.92 5.44
C LEU A 170 11.02 8.97 6.21
N ALA A 171 10.68 7.86 6.89
CA ALA A 171 9.46 7.74 7.66
C ALA A 171 9.38 8.84 8.73
N GLU A 172 10.33 8.90 9.68
CA GLU A 172 10.30 9.87 10.79
C GLU A 172 10.29 11.35 10.35
N THR A 173 10.75 11.65 9.13
CA THR A 173 10.82 13.02 8.62
C THR A 173 9.57 13.41 7.84
N GLY A 174 9.08 12.54 6.96
CA GLY A 174 7.89 12.80 6.14
C GLY A 174 6.56 12.47 6.83
N PHE A 175 6.58 11.61 7.85
CA PHE A 175 5.39 11.08 8.48
C PHE A 175 4.62 12.13 9.27
N LEU A 176 5.30 13.08 9.91
CA LEU A 176 4.66 14.23 10.57
C LEU A 176 3.69 14.97 9.63
N THR A 177 4.17 15.38 8.46
CA THR A 177 3.34 16.10 7.48
C THR A 177 2.25 15.18 6.92
N SER A 178 2.58 13.92 6.65
CA SER A 178 1.65 12.94 6.08
C SER A 178 0.50 12.63 7.04
N CYS A 179 0.80 12.36 8.32
CA CYS A 179 -0.18 12.15 9.37
C CYS A 179 -1.09 13.36 9.58
N ARG A 180 -0.54 14.59 9.51
CA ARG A 180 -1.36 15.81 9.57
C ARG A 180 -2.35 15.86 8.41
N ILE A 181 -1.88 15.64 7.18
CA ILE A 181 -2.71 15.67 5.96
C ILE A 181 -3.77 14.57 6.01
N TRP A 182 -3.39 13.33 6.34
CA TRP A 182 -4.31 12.21 6.45
C TRP A 182 -5.32 12.43 7.57
N ARG A 183 -4.91 12.87 8.74
CA ARG A 183 -5.83 13.18 9.84
C ARG A 183 -6.90 14.16 9.38
N ASP A 184 -6.51 15.25 8.72
CA ASP A 184 -7.42 16.31 8.33
C ASP A 184 -8.45 15.80 7.31
N VAL A 185 -8.02 15.09 6.26
CA VAL A 185 -8.94 14.53 5.25
C VAL A 185 -9.77 13.36 5.77
N LEU A 186 -9.21 12.50 6.62
CA LEU A 186 -9.93 11.38 7.22
C LEU A 186 -11.01 11.88 8.18
N LYS A 187 -10.74 12.96 8.93
CA LYS A 187 -11.73 13.59 9.82
C LYS A 187 -12.82 14.32 9.04
N GLU A 188 -12.47 14.93 7.89
CA GLU A 188 -13.45 15.49 6.96
C GLU A 188 -14.41 14.40 6.44
N ALA A 189 -13.87 13.26 5.99
CA ALA A 189 -14.64 12.14 5.48
C ALA A 189 -15.39 11.33 6.57
N LEU A 190 -14.84 11.28 7.79
CA LEU A 190 -15.34 10.53 8.94
C LEU A 190 -15.35 11.43 10.20
N PRO A 191 -16.39 12.26 10.43
CA PRO A 191 -16.40 13.24 11.52
C PRO A 191 -16.25 12.68 12.95
N GLY A 192 -16.51 11.38 13.15
CA GLY A 192 -16.37 10.68 14.44
C GLY A 192 -15.06 9.93 14.62
N LEU A 193 -14.09 10.10 13.71
CA LEU A 193 -12.83 9.37 13.75
C LEU A 193 -12.00 9.72 14.99
N ASP A 194 -11.46 8.69 15.64
CA ASP A 194 -10.44 8.82 16.65
C ASP A 194 -9.08 9.11 15.98
N THR A 195 -8.61 10.34 16.14
CA THR A 195 -7.39 10.84 15.51
C THR A 195 -6.14 10.69 16.36
N ARG A 196 -6.23 10.11 17.58
CA ARG A 196 -5.12 10.09 18.52
C ARG A 196 -3.85 9.45 17.96
N TYR A 197 -3.98 8.41 17.14
CA TYR A 197 -2.84 7.82 16.43
C TYR A 197 -2.07 8.86 15.59
N PHE A 198 -2.79 9.62 14.77
CA PHE A 198 -2.17 10.63 13.90
C PHE A 198 -1.70 11.85 14.69
N ASP A 199 -2.43 12.25 15.73
CA ASP A 199 -2.08 13.39 16.57
C ASP A 199 -0.77 13.13 17.34
N GLU A 200 -0.55 11.90 17.82
CA GLU A 200 0.70 11.50 18.49
C GLU A 200 1.92 11.73 17.57
N HIS A 201 1.84 11.27 16.32
CA HIS A 201 2.89 11.47 15.31
C HIS A 201 3.02 12.93 14.83
N CYS A 202 1.96 13.74 14.93
CA CYS A 202 2.07 15.18 14.67
C CYS A 202 2.87 15.93 15.75
N HIS A 203 2.87 15.43 16.99
CA HIS A 203 3.47 16.11 18.14
C HIS A 203 4.90 15.65 18.46
N ILE A 204 5.24 14.39 18.22
CA ILE A 204 6.49 13.77 18.67
C ILE A 204 7.59 13.73 17.58
N ASP A 205 7.21 13.65 16.29
CA ASP A 205 8.15 13.30 15.22
C ASP A 205 9.27 14.32 14.93
N ILE A 206 9.16 15.58 15.39
CA ILE A 206 10.26 16.55 15.29
C ILE A 206 11.50 16.02 16.03
N ASP A 207 11.31 15.32 17.14
CA ASP A 207 12.38 14.70 17.89
C ASP A 207 12.91 13.43 17.21
N HIS A 208 12.04 12.64 16.58
CA HIS A 208 12.44 11.42 15.88
C HIS A 208 13.24 11.67 14.61
N SER A 209 12.85 12.63 13.76
CA SER A 209 13.64 12.99 12.56
C SER A 209 15.07 13.38 12.94
N ARG A 210 15.22 14.19 14.01
CA ARG A 210 16.53 14.55 14.56
C ARG A 210 17.25 13.34 15.18
N MET A 211 16.56 12.50 15.93
CA MET A 211 17.12 11.28 16.52
C MET A 211 17.60 10.27 15.47
N ALA A 212 16.89 10.13 14.36
CA ALA A 212 17.30 9.30 13.23
C ALA A 212 18.56 9.88 12.58
N LEU A 213 18.59 11.19 12.29
CA LEU A 213 19.77 11.82 11.71
C LEU A 213 20.98 11.75 12.64
N ASP A 214 20.88 12.33 13.83
CA ASP A 214 22.01 12.51 14.76
C ASP A 214 22.37 11.21 15.50
N GLY A 215 21.37 10.36 15.75
CA GLY A 215 21.54 9.13 16.53
C GLY A 215 21.80 7.89 15.70
N LEU A 216 21.43 7.86 14.41
CA LEU A 216 21.60 6.70 13.52
C LEU A 216 22.43 7.03 12.28
N VAL A 217 22.04 8.03 11.48
CA VAL A 217 22.67 8.33 10.19
C VAL A 217 24.12 8.78 10.37
N ARG A 218 24.36 9.86 11.14
CA ARG A 218 25.73 10.38 11.34
C ARG A 218 26.65 9.35 11.97
N PRO A 219 26.29 8.69 13.10
CA PRO A 219 27.19 7.75 13.74
C PRO A 219 27.48 6.51 12.88
N ALA A 220 26.52 6.08 12.04
CA ALA A 220 26.74 4.99 11.10
C ALA A 220 27.78 5.39 10.03
N ILE A 221 27.66 6.58 9.44
CA ILE A 221 28.59 7.03 8.40
C ILE A 221 29.97 7.34 9.00
N GLU A 222 30.04 7.95 10.19
CA GLU A 222 31.31 8.19 10.88
C GLU A 222 32.05 6.89 11.19
N THR A 223 31.32 5.82 11.55
CA THR A 223 31.92 4.53 11.91
C THR A 223 32.28 3.67 10.69
N TYR A 224 31.39 3.63 9.68
CA TYR A 224 31.47 2.69 8.57
C TYR A 224 31.75 3.35 7.21
N GLY A 225 31.96 4.67 7.20
CA GLY A 225 32.37 5.46 6.04
C GLY A 225 31.36 5.42 4.89
N ASN A 226 31.90 5.55 3.67
CA ASN A 226 31.12 5.67 2.45
C ASN A 226 30.21 4.45 2.20
N PHE A 227 30.56 3.25 2.69
CA PHE A 227 29.69 2.09 2.54
C PHE A 227 28.33 2.31 3.22
N ALA A 228 28.31 2.79 4.47
CA ALA A 228 27.07 3.11 5.16
C ALA A 228 26.35 4.28 4.49
N ALA A 229 27.06 5.31 4.02
CA ALA A 229 26.44 6.43 3.32
C ALA A 229 25.67 5.97 2.07
N ASN A 230 26.26 5.11 1.25
CA ASN A 230 25.61 4.56 0.05
C ASN A 230 24.38 3.71 0.41
N GLU A 231 24.49 2.78 1.37
CA GLU A 231 23.37 1.92 1.73
C GLU A 231 22.24 2.68 2.46
N ILE A 232 22.56 3.74 3.21
CA ILE A 232 21.57 4.63 3.82
C ILE A 232 20.77 5.34 2.73
N VAL A 233 21.43 5.98 1.76
CA VAL A 233 20.72 6.64 0.66
C VAL A 233 19.93 5.61 -0.17
N ARG A 234 20.49 4.42 -0.40
CA ARG A 234 19.78 3.34 -1.09
C ARG A 234 18.47 2.98 -0.40
N GLY A 235 18.49 2.78 0.91
CA GLY A 235 17.30 2.42 1.66
C GLY A 235 16.26 3.54 1.73
N PHE A 236 16.72 4.80 1.81
CA PHE A 236 15.84 5.97 1.70
C PHE A 236 15.11 5.99 0.34
N GLU A 237 15.86 5.86 -0.76
CA GLU A 237 15.29 5.89 -2.12
C GLU A 237 14.37 4.69 -2.41
N GLU A 238 14.75 3.50 -1.93
CA GLU A 238 13.91 2.29 -2.04
C GLU A 238 12.58 2.48 -1.30
N ALA A 239 12.62 2.99 -0.06
CA ALA A 239 11.40 3.25 0.70
C ALA A 239 10.54 4.34 0.04
N ARG A 240 11.15 5.42 -0.48
CA ARG A 240 10.44 6.51 -1.15
C ARG A 240 9.72 6.01 -2.40
N TRP A 241 10.43 5.32 -3.29
CA TRP A 241 9.84 4.80 -4.53
C TRP A 241 8.69 3.83 -4.26
N ILE A 242 8.85 2.91 -3.29
CA ILE A 242 7.80 1.94 -2.93
C ILE A 242 6.60 2.66 -2.30
N GLY A 243 6.83 3.68 -1.48
CA GLY A 243 5.78 4.52 -0.91
C GLY A 243 4.98 5.26 -1.98
N GLU A 244 5.67 5.91 -2.91
CA GLU A 244 5.04 6.57 -4.08
C GLU A 244 4.24 5.58 -4.93
N PHE A 245 4.80 4.39 -5.21
CA PHE A 245 4.07 3.35 -5.92
C PHE A 245 2.80 2.91 -5.17
N ALA A 246 2.89 2.70 -3.85
CA ALA A 246 1.76 2.29 -3.04
C ALA A 246 0.65 3.35 -3.03
N GLU A 247 1.03 4.61 -3.00
CA GLU A 247 0.09 5.72 -3.07
C GLU A 247 -0.61 5.80 -4.44
N GLN A 248 0.14 5.67 -5.54
CA GLN A 248 -0.44 5.66 -6.88
C GLN A 248 -1.32 4.44 -7.14
N ASP A 249 -0.98 3.28 -6.55
CA ASP A 249 -1.82 2.08 -6.62
C ASP A 249 -3.17 2.30 -5.91
N PHE A 250 -3.15 2.93 -4.73
CA PHE A 250 -4.35 3.35 -4.01
C PHE A 250 -5.20 4.33 -4.81
N VAL A 251 -4.60 5.41 -5.32
CA VAL A 251 -5.31 6.43 -6.13
C VAL A 251 -6.04 5.76 -7.30
N ARG A 252 -5.33 4.93 -8.09
CA ARG A 252 -5.92 4.22 -9.21
C ARG A 252 -7.05 3.27 -8.78
N GLN A 253 -6.95 2.64 -7.60
CA GLN A 253 -7.99 1.73 -7.13
C GLN A 253 -9.26 2.50 -6.77
N ILE A 254 -9.12 3.64 -6.08
CA ILE A 254 -10.27 4.51 -5.74
C ILE A 254 -10.92 5.04 -7.02
N CYS A 255 -10.13 5.53 -7.98
CA CYS A 255 -10.65 6.00 -9.26
C CYS A 255 -11.41 4.91 -10.04
N TRP A 256 -10.86 3.69 -10.10
CA TRP A 256 -11.52 2.57 -10.78
C TRP A 256 -12.82 2.16 -10.08
N LYS A 257 -12.78 2.08 -8.75
CA LYS A 257 -13.94 1.78 -7.90
C LYS A 257 -15.06 2.80 -8.07
N ASP A 258 -14.74 4.09 -8.08
CA ASP A 258 -15.72 5.17 -8.32
C ASP A 258 -16.23 5.20 -9.77
N SER A 259 -15.52 4.54 -10.70
CA SER A 259 -15.90 4.43 -12.11
C SER A 259 -16.75 3.17 -12.40
N ALA A 260 -17.28 2.46 -11.40
CA ALA A 260 -18.02 1.22 -11.59
C ALA A 260 -19.19 1.35 -12.58
N GLU A 261 -20.03 2.38 -12.45
CA GLU A 261 -21.14 2.64 -13.39
C GLU A 261 -20.61 2.91 -14.81
N ARG A 262 -19.57 3.74 -14.95
CA ARG A 262 -18.92 4.00 -16.24
C ARG A 262 -18.35 2.74 -16.88
N ASN A 263 -17.81 1.83 -16.08
CA ASN A 263 -17.30 0.55 -16.57
C ASN A 263 -18.42 -0.37 -17.06
N GLN A 264 -19.64 -0.27 -16.52
CA GLN A 264 -20.81 -0.93 -17.09
C GLN A 264 -21.27 -0.27 -18.39
N ASP A 265 -21.24 1.06 -18.47
CA ASP A 265 -21.56 1.80 -19.69
C ASP A 265 -20.61 1.47 -20.84
N HIS A 266 -19.30 1.43 -20.57
CA HIS A 266 -18.29 1.00 -21.53
C HIS A 266 -18.54 -0.43 -22.00
N TYR A 267 -18.87 -1.36 -21.08
CA TYR A 267 -19.28 -2.72 -21.45
C TYR A 267 -20.45 -2.70 -22.46
N GLN A 268 -21.51 -1.91 -22.21
CA GLN A 268 -22.66 -1.83 -23.12
C GLN A 268 -22.27 -1.30 -24.51
N GLN A 269 -21.34 -0.35 -24.57
CA GLN A 269 -20.88 0.23 -25.83
C GLN A 269 -20.08 -0.75 -26.68
N ILE A 270 -19.24 -1.59 -26.07
CA ILE A 270 -18.24 -2.38 -26.80
C ILE A 270 -18.58 -3.87 -26.93
N PHE A 271 -19.48 -4.42 -26.11
CA PHE A 271 -19.71 -5.87 -26.02
C PHE A 271 -19.96 -6.54 -27.38
N LEU A 272 -20.77 -5.93 -28.25
CA LEU A 272 -21.04 -6.49 -29.59
C LEU A 272 -19.81 -6.49 -30.50
N LYS A 273 -18.91 -5.50 -30.38
CA LYS A 273 -17.64 -5.46 -31.11
C LYS A 273 -16.71 -6.55 -30.59
N VAL A 274 -16.56 -6.64 -29.27
CA VAL A 274 -15.73 -7.65 -28.57
C VAL A 274 -16.18 -9.06 -28.94
N ARG A 275 -17.49 -9.34 -28.89
CA ARG A 275 -18.03 -10.65 -29.26
C ARG A 275 -17.71 -11.03 -30.71
N ARG A 276 -17.83 -10.10 -31.65
CA ARG A 276 -17.49 -10.35 -33.07
C ARG A 276 -16.00 -10.64 -33.27
N ALA A 277 -15.14 -9.90 -32.58
CA ALA A 277 -13.69 -10.13 -32.63
C ALA A 277 -13.32 -11.52 -32.07
N TRP A 278 -13.98 -11.95 -30.99
CA TRP A 278 -13.85 -13.32 -30.49
C TRP A 278 -14.36 -14.36 -31.52
N GLU A 279 -15.53 -14.15 -32.13
CA GLU A 279 -16.06 -15.02 -33.19
C GLU A 279 -15.12 -15.10 -34.41
N ALA A 280 -14.36 -14.04 -34.67
CA ALA A 280 -13.32 -13.98 -35.71
C ALA A 280 -11.96 -14.58 -35.29
N GLY A 281 -11.80 -14.98 -34.02
CA GLY A 281 -10.57 -15.56 -33.48
C GLY A 281 -9.47 -14.53 -33.16
N GLU A 282 -9.81 -13.24 -33.04
CA GLU A 282 -8.85 -12.15 -32.79
C GLU A 282 -8.47 -12.03 -31.30
N ILE A 283 -9.37 -12.44 -30.41
CA ILE A 283 -9.19 -12.40 -28.95
C ILE A 283 -9.64 -13.72 -28.30
N THR A 284 -9.21 -13.96 -27.06
CA THR A 284 -9.57 -15.15 -26.29
C THR A 284 -10.75 -14.90 -25.35
N LYS A 285 -11.48 -15.96 -25.02
CA LYS A 285 -12.60 -15.95 -24.09
C LYS A 285 -12.58 -17.20 -23.23
N ASP A 286 -12.82 -17.04 -21.94
CA ASP A 286 -13.07 -18.13 -20.99
C ASP A 286 -14.56 -18.19 -20.64
N CYS A 287 -15.12 -19.40 -20.59
CA CYS A 287 -16.51 -19.65 -20.19
C CYS A 287 -16.56 -20.31 -18.82
N LEU A 288 -17.32 -19.73 -17.89
CA LEU A 288 -17.44 -20.23 -16.52
C LEU A 288 -18.91 -20.54 -16.20
N ASP A 289 -19.12 -21.56 -15.36
CA ASP A 289 -20.43 -22.01 -14.88
C ASP A 289 -20.30 -22.43 -13.40
N GLU A 290 -20.49 -21.44 -12.52
CA GLU A 290 -20.18 -21.54 -11.10
C GLU A 290 -21.44 -21.67 -10.22
N PRO A 291 -21.39 -22.46 -9.14
CA PRO A 291 -22.52 -22.64 -8.22
C PRO A 291 -22.66 -21.47 -7.24
N LYS A 292 -23.82 -21.38 -6.59
CA LYS A 292 -24.06 -20.43 -5.49
C LYS A 292 -23.00 -20.52 -4.40
N GLY A 293 -22.54 -19.36 -3.95
CA GLY A 293 -21.55 -19.23 -2.87
C GLY A 293 -20.11 -19.46 -3.33
N GLU A 294 -19.87 -19.78 -4.60
CA GLU A 294 -18.53 -19.74 -5.16
C GLU A 294 -18.02 -18.30 -5.07
N LEU A 295 -16.89 -18.14 -4.38
CA LEU A 295 -16.22 -16.87 -4.15
C LEU A 295 -14.89 -16.91 -4.89
N SER A 296 -14.83 -16.20 -6.02
CA SER A 296 -13.56 -15.86 -6.62
C SER A 296 -12.89 -14.82 -5.74
N ILE A 297 -11.90 -15.28 -4.96
CA ILE A 297 -11.12 -14.41 -4.08
C ILE A 297 -10.45 -13.29 -4.89
N THR A 298 -10.20 -12.18 -4.24
CA THR A 298 -9.71 -10.99 -4.93
C THR A 298 -8.37 -11.20 -5.62
N HIS A 299 -8.26 -10.76 -6.87
CA HIS A 299 -7.08 -10.87 -7.72
C HIS A 299 -7.03 -9.73 -8.75
N THR A 300 -6.05 -9.77 -9.65
CA THR A 300 -5.82 -8.80 -10.72
C THR A 300 -5.46 -9.53 -12.01
N HIS A 301 -5.63 -8.86 -13.16
CA HIS A 301 -5.16 -9.33 -14.47
C HIS A 301 -4.16 -8.33 -15.06
N ASP A 302 -3.24 -8.81 -15.90
CA ASP A 302 -2.19 -7.97 -16.51
C ASP A 302 -2.69 -7.12 -17.69
N GLY A 303 -3.85 -7.45 -18.25
CA GLY A 303 -4.52 -6.71 -19.32
C GLY A 303 -5.99 -6.49 -19.00
N ASP A 304 -6.63 -5.57 -19.72
CA ASP A 304 -8.05 -5.27 -19.54
C ASP A 304 -8.89 -6.47 -19.98
N GLU A 305 -9.95 -6.73 -19.21
CA GLU A 305 -10.90 -7.80 -19.47
C GLU A 305 -12.34 -7.26 -19.51
N LEU A 306 -13.20 -7.97 -20.23
CA LEU A 306 -14.64 -7.72 -20.23
C LEU A 306 -15.35 -8.93 -19.64
N CYS A 307 -16.09 -8.73 -18.55
CA CYS A 307 -16.93 -9.75 -17.94
C CYS A 307 -18.37 -9.62 -18.44
N HIS A 308 -18.94 -10.71 -18.93
CA HIS A 308 -20.33 -10.80 -19.42
C HIS A 308 -21.08 -11.92 -18.69
N VAL A 309 -22.17 -11.59 -17.99
CA VAL A 309 -23.06 -12.58 -17.36
C VAL A 309 -24.11 -13.02 -18.37
N ALA A 310 -23.98 -14.24 -18.90
CA ALA A 310 -24.96 -14.81 -19.84
C ALA A 310 -26.27 -15.19 -19.13
N SER A 311 -26.19 -15.77 -17.92
CA SER A 311 -27.36 -16.12 -17.11
C SER A 311 -27.00 -16.27 -15.63
N GLY A 312 -27.95 -16.00 -14.74
CA GLY A 312 -27.74 -16.04 -13.29
C GLY A 312 -27.53 -14.65 -12.68
N GLU A 313 -26.96 -14.63 -11.48
CA GLU A 313 -26.67 -13.43 -10.70
C GLU A 313 -25.32 -13.56 -9.99
N MET A 314 -24.47 -12.56 -10.23
CA MET A 314 -23.14 -12.40 -9.64
C MET A 314 -23.07 -11.05 -8.93
N GLU A 315 -22.47 -11.02 -7.75
CA GLU A 315 -21.93 -9.81 -7.14
C GLU A 315 -20.46 -9.66 -7.55
N PHE A 316 -20.18 -8.70 -8.40
CA PHE A 316 -18.83 -8.33 -8.79
C PHE A 316 -18.24 -7.39 -7.73
N LEU A 317 -17.14 -7.77 -7.10
CA LEU A 317 -16.51 -7.03 -6.01
C LEU A 317 -15.53 -5.99 -6.59
N ASN A 318 -15.95 -4.73 -6.66
CA ASN A 318 -15.14 -3.60 -7.13
C ASN A 318 -14.11 -3.10 -6.08
N GLY A 319 -14.17 -3.63 -4.87
CA GLY A 319 -13.26 -3.28 -3.78
C GLY A 319 -13.94 -3.45 -2.43
N PHE A 320 -13.27 -3.01 -1.37
CA PHE A 320 -13.86 -3.05 -0.03
C PHE A 320 -15.10 -2.15 0.02
N GLU A 321 -16.22 -2.69 0.53
CA GLU A 321 -17.52 -2.00 0.61
C GLU A 321 -18.05 -1.41 -0.71
N CYS A 322 -17.65 -1.97 -1.86
CA CYS A 322 -18.21 -1.60 -3.15
C CYS A 322 -18.31 -2.82 -4.07
N SER A 323 -19.52 -3.07 -4.54
CA SER A 323 -19.81 -4.16 -5.45
C SER A 323 -20.91 -3.78 -6.44
N THR A 324 -20.91 -4.46 -7.57
CA THR A 324 -21.87 -4.30 -8.65
C THR A 324 -22.62 -5.60 -8.83
N THR A 325 -23.96 -5.57 -8.78
CA THR A 325 -24.77 -6.75 -9.11
C THR A 325 -24.90 -6.88 -10.63
N LEU A 326 -24.46 -8.00 -11.18
CA LEU A 326 -24.56 -8.35 -12.61
C LEU A 326 -25.55 -9.51 -12.80
N ARG A 327 -26.53 -9.29 -13.67
CA ARG A 327 -27.57 -10.27 -14.04
C ARG A 327 -27.42 -10.66 -15.51
N GLY A 328 -28.25 -11.61 -15.97
CA GLY A 328 -28.27 -12.04 -17.36
C GLY A 328 -28.29 -10.87 -18.37
N ASN A 329 -27.36 -10.93 -19.33
CA ASN A 329 -27.04 -9.92 -20.35
C ASN A 329 -26.40 -8.62 -19.83
N GLN A 330 -25.95 -8.58 -18.59
CA GLN A 330 -25.16 -7.47 -18.05
C GLN A 330 -23.67 -7.85 -17.96
N GLY A 331 -22.83 -6.86 -17.73
CA GLY A 331 -21.39 -7.03 -17.66
C GLY A 331 -20.69 -5.78 -17.19
N ILE A 332 -19.37 -5.85 -17.11
CA ILE A 332 -18.52 -4.77 -16.63
C ILE A 332 -17.12 -4.89 -17.26
N ILE A 333 -16.46 -3.75 -17.46
CA ILE A 333 -15.03 -3.70 -17.79
C ILE A 333 -14.18 -3.84 -16.53
N ILE A 334 -13.18 -4.71 -16.62
CA ILE A 334 -12.17 -4.94 -15.60
C ILE A 334 -10.87 -4.34 -16.12
N GLU A 335 -10.43 -3.25 -15.50
CA GLU A 335 -9.17 -2.60 -15.87
C GLU A 335 -7.99 -3.42 -15.30
N HIS A 336 -6.93 -3.53 -16.08
CA HIS A 336 -5.71 -4.22 -15.70
C HIS A 336 -5.17 -3.71 -14.35
N ASN A 337 -4.57 -4.63 -13.59
CA ASN A 337 -3.99 -4.38 -12.28
C ASN A 337 -4.95 -3.80 -11.22
N ARG A 338 -6.27 -3.78 -11.43
CA ARG A 338 -7.25 -3.36 -10.42
C ARG A 338 -7.75 -4.56 -9.63
N LEU A 339 -7.69 -4.44 -8.30
CA LEU A 339 -8.05 -5.52 -7.39
C LEU A 339 -9.57 -5.70 -7.38
N HIS A 340 -10.02 -6.89 -7.73
CA HIS A 340 -11.45 -7.22 -7.81
C HIS A 340 -11.68 -8.70 -7.53
N GLY A 341 -12.94 -9.09 -7.34
CA GLY A 341 -13.34 -10.49 -7.17
C GLY A 341 -14.81 -10.69 -7.56
N ALA A 342 -15.37 -11.86 -7.27
CA ALA A 342 -16.77 -12.15 -7.58
C ALA A 342 -17.38 -13.16 -6.60
N LEU A 343 -18.66 -12.99 -6.28
CA LEU A 343 -19.45 -13.92 -5.48
C LEU A 343 -20.73 -14.29 -6.22
N ILE A 344 -21.00 -15.59 -6.33
CA ILE A 344 -22.20 -16.09 -7.02
C ILE A 344 -23.39 -16.14 -6.06
N HIS A 345 -24.49 -15.45 -6.39
CA HIS A 345 -25.71 -15.41 -5.56
C HIS A 345 -26.82 -16.35 -6.05
N SER A 346 -26.93 -16.54 -7.36
CA SER A 346 -27.87 -17.49 -7.95
C SER A 346 -27.42 -18.94 -7.80
N GLU A 347 -28.35 -19.90 -7.89
CA GLU A 347 -28.03 -21.35 -7.83
C GLU A 347 -26.92 -21.77 -8.81
N ARG A 348 -26.92 -21.18 -10.01
CA ARG A 348 -25.84 -21.26 -11.00
C ARG A 348 -25.70 -19.95 -11.76
N CYS A 349 -24.48 -19.50 -11.98
CA CYS A 349 -24.17 -18.34 -12.81
C CYS A 349 -23.25 -18.75 -13.96
N LYS A 350 -23.67 -18.46 -15.20
CA LYS A 350 -22.88 -18.65 -16.41
C LYS A 350 -22.40 -17.29 -16.89
N TYR A 351 -21.09 -17.14 -17.01
CA TYR A 351 -20.48 -15.90 -17.43
C TYR A 351 -19.24 -16.16 -18.28
N GLU A 352 -18.83 -15.12 -18.99
CA GLU A 352 -17.76 -15.15 -19.97
C GLU A 352 -16.77 -14.02 -19.65
N ILE A 353 -15.48 -14.33 -19.70
CA ILE A 353 -14.40 -13.35 -19.55
C ILE A 353 -13.68 -13.25 -20.89
N TYR A 354 -13.68 -12.05 -21.48
CA TYR A 354 -12.98 -11.75 -22.72
C TYR A 354 -11.69 -11.01 -22.42
N ASN A 355 -10.56 -11.48 -22.94
CA ASN A 355 -9.30 -10.77 -22.83
C ASN A 355 -9.23 -9.70 -23.94
N ILE A 356 -9.47 -8.44 -23.57
CA ILE A 356 -9.61 -7.34 -24.54
C ILE A 356 -8.33 -6.50 -24.66
N GLY A 357 -7.38 -6.71 -23.77
CA GLY A 357 -6.06 -6.09 -23.78
C GLY A 357 -6.09 -4.65 -23.30
N ASP A 358 -6.43 -3.73 -24.20
CA ASP A 358 -6.45 -2.29 -23.95
C ASP A 358 -7.82 -1.76 -24.34
N LEU A 359 -8.57 -1.26 -23.35
CA LEU A 359 -9.94 -0.75 -23.50
C LEU A 359 -10.04 0.33 -24.59
N ASP A 360 -9.03 1.19 -24.73
CA ASP A 360 -9.05 2.32 -25.66
C ASP A 360 -9.11 1.89 -27.13
N ARG A 361 -8.81 0.62 -27.43
CA ARG A 361 -8.96 0.04 -28.78
C ARG A 361 -10.41 -0.23 -29.17
N TRP A 362 -11.32 -0.24 -28.21
CA TRP A 362 -12.70 -0.67 -28.38
C TRP A 362 -13.72 0.47 -28.30
N LEU A 363 -13.42 1.49 -27.50
CA LEU A 363 -14.16 2.75 -27.41
C LEU A 363 -14.01 3.52 -28.73
#